data_AF-A0AAJ5WPF6-F1
#
_entry.id   AF-A0AAJ5WPF6-F1
#
_cell.length_a   1.000
_cell.length_b   1.000
_cell.length_c   1.000
_cell.angle_alpha   90.00
_cell.angle_beta   90.00
_cell.angle_gamma   90.00
#
_symmetry.space_group_name_H-M   'P 1'
#
loop_
_entity.id
_entity.type
_entity.pdbx_description
1 polymer ?
#
loop_
_entity_poly.entity_id
_entity_poly.type
_entity_poly.pdbx_seq_one_letter_code
_entity_poly.pdbx_strand_id
1 'polypeptide(L)'
;MNFFSALLLLAILTAGSCKKEYVDKYNIIPGDTVTVLGYNHMLSFAIHEYHPDTVLKAAIKEDSLLVYWPVYKAAPETFSPDISLPEKATVTPASGTAVPFKTGTRFTVKAEDGTTRVFTLKLIYNQAPLQYVNPNTVTLGYPFNIYGQFVADPGMTTVWFERLDGADTVTISSFQRVTATQISFNIPDNITPDLYRIRIRNGWRTEYSNIELDTLQIGYSTLDLPEPPAEITVKRGTEFTVNGTNIRFLRGNKAILIGFKEDGGTQSQVIDVTAHTETSMTFSIPADALLGKMAFLQVFSHTIPGGNYQYWMNDKIIVTE
;
A
#
# COMPACT_ATOMS: atom_id res chain seq x y z
N MET A 1 52.98 -77.72 47.95
CA MET A 1 52.08 -77.03 48.90
C MET A 1 50.94 -76.45 48.09
N ASN A 2 49.76 -77.11 48.16
CA ASN A 2 48.36 -76.67 47.95
C ASN A 2 47.98 -75.77 46.76
N PHE A 3 46.79 -75.83 46.14
CA PHE A 3 45.68 -76.78 45.92
C PHE A 3 44.67 -75.95 45.06
N PHE A 4 44.09 -76.54 44.01
CA PHE A 4 42.73 -76.30 43.47
C PHE A 4 42.26 -74.97 42.82
N SER A 5 41.55 -75.17 41.68
CA SER A 5 40.33 -74.46 41.18
C SER A 5 40.43 -73.03 40.65
N ALA A 6 39.65 -72.54 39.67
CA ALA A 6 38.70 -73.08 38.69
C ALA A 6 38.31 -71.91 37.73
N LEU A 7 38.01 -72.22 36.46
CA LEU A 7 36.97 -71.66 35.57
C LEU A 7 36.62 -70.14 35.61
N LEU A 8 36.72 -69.42 34.47
CA LEU A 8 35.58 -68.87 33.69
C LEU A 8 36.03 -67.99 32.50
N LEU A 9 35.36 -68.18 31.35
CA LEU A 9 35.45 -67.41 30.10
C LEU A 9 35.21 -65.89 30.27
N LEU A 10 35.86 -65.06 29.43
CA LEU A 10 35.12 -64.04 28.66
C LEU A 10 35.88 -63.60 27.40
N ALA A 11 35.21 -63.78 26.26
CA ALA A 11 35.66 -63.37 24.94
C ALA A 11 35.64 -61.84 24.80
N ILE A 12 36.77 -61.25 24.42
CA ILE A 12 36.83 -59.87 23.94
C ILE A 12 36.76 -59.93 22.41
N LEU A 13 35.54 -60.01 21.90
CA LEU A 13 35.23 -59.67 20.51
C LEU A 13 35.18 -58.14 20.44
N THR A 14 36.23 -57.56 19.87
CA THR A 14 36.23 -56.15 19.48
C THR A 14 35.20 -55.96 18.37
N ALA A 15 33.97 -55.60 18.74
CA ALA A 15 33.02 -55.00 17.83
C ALA A 15 33.49 -53.56 17.54
N GLY A 16 34.44 -53.43 16.62
CA GLY A 16 34.63 -52.18 15.89
C GLY A 16 33.30 -51.87 15.20
N SER A 17 32.61 -50.85 15.68
CA SER A 17 31.42 -50.32 15.03
C SER A 17 31.82 -49.90 13.62
N CYS A 18 31.52 -50.76 12.65
CA CYS A 18 31.52 -50.38 11.24
C CYS A 18 30.53 -49.23 11.09
N LYS A 19 31.04 -48.00 11.01
CA LYS A 19 30.31 -46.91 10.37
C LYS A 19 30.00 -47.40 8.97
N LYS A 20 28.74 -47.72 8.68
CA LYS A 20 28.33 -48.00 7.31
C LYS A 20 28.64 -46.74 6.51
N GLU A 21 29.58 -46.85 5.59
CA GLU A 21 29.72 -45.90 4.49
C GLU A 21 28.39 -45.92 3.73
N TYR A 22 27.72 -44.77 3.72
CA TYR A 22 26.48 -44.59 2.98
C TYR A 22 26.88 -44.35 1.51
N VAL A 23 26.56 -45.30 0.65
CA VAL A 23 26.88 -45.23 -0.78
C VAL A 23 25.83 -44.37 -1.48
N ASP A 24 26.22 -43.15 -1.80
CA ASP A 24 25.55 -42.36 -2.82
C ASP A 24 25.81 -42.95 -4.21
N LYS A 25 24.74 -43.28 -4.93
CA LYS A 25 24.84 -43.40 -6.39
C LYS A 25 24.64 -42.01 -6.98
N TYR A 26 25.73 -41.36 -7.41
CA TYR A 26 25.69 -40.26 -8.37
C TYR A 26 26.63 -40.51 -9.56
N ASN A 27 26.26 -39.89 -10.68
CA ASN A 27 26.80 -40.04 -12.03
C ASN A 27 28.34 -40.05 -12.15
N ILE A 28 28.79 -40.72 -13.21
CA ILE A 28 30.15 -41.23 -13.46
C ILE A 28 31.13 -40.16 -14.01
N ILE A 29 30.99 -38.88 -13.66
CA ILE A 29 31.86 -37.82 -14.21
C ILE A 29 32.88 -37.33 -13.14
N PRO A 30 34.19 -37.58 -13.32
CA PRO A 30 35.22 -37.10 -12.40
C PRO A 30 35.36 -35.57 -12.48
N GLY A 31 35.21 -34.88 -11.34
CA GLY A 31 35.41 -33.43 -11.21
C GLY A 31 34.18 -32.62 -10.80
N ASP A 32 33.00 -33.24 -10.72
CA ASP A 32 31.79 -32.60 -10.21
C ASP A 32 31.74 -32.72 -8.68
N THR A 33 31.74 -31.58 -7.98
CA THR A 33 31.51 -31.58 -6.52
C THR A 33 30.04 -31.89 -6.29
N VAL A 34 29.71 -33.16 -6.03
CA VAL A 34 28.36 -33.54 -5.59
C VAL A 34 28.25 -33.19 -4.12
N THR A 35 27.56 -32.09 -3.82
CA THR A 35 27.11 -31.82 -2.46
C THR A 35 26.05 -32.86 -2.11
N VAL A 36 26.45 -33.90 -1.39
CA VAL A 36 25.51 -34.85 -0.78
C VAL A 36 24.76 -34.07 0.29
N LEU A 37 23.58 -33.56 -0.06
CA LEU A 37 22.64 -33.08 0.94
C LEU A 37 22.34 -34.28 1.83
N GLY A 38 22.72 -34.22 3.11
CA GLY A 38 22.39 -35.28 4.05
C GLY A 38 20.91 -35.68 3.94
N TYR A 39 20.57 -36.91 4.33
CA TYR A 39 19.19 -37.41 4.34
C TYR A 39 18.26 -36.65 5.31
N ASN A 40 18.68 -35.49 5.80
CA ASN A 40 17.93 -34.57 6.66
C ASN A 40 17.27 -33.42 5.87
N HIS A 41 17.15 -33.51 4.55
CA HIS A 41 16.40 -32.54 3.75
C HIS A 41 14.91 -32.89 3.64
N MET A 42 14.09 -31.91 3.27
CA MET A 42 12.67 -32.09 3.00
C MET A 42 12.41 -32.16 1.50
N LEU A 43 11.66 -33.17 1.03
CA LEU A 43 11.37 -33.37 -0.40
C LEU A 43 10.20 -32.51 -0.87
N SER A 44 9.14 -32.45 -0.06
CA SER A 44 7.97 -31.61 -0.35
C SER A 44 7.29 -31.15 0.93
N PHE A 45 6.58 -30.04 0.79
CA PHE A 45 5.72 -29.48 1.82
C PHE A 45 4.48 -28.91 1.16
N ALA A 46 3.30 -29.39 1.58
CA ALA A 46 2.02 -29.09 0.96
C ALA A 46 0.93 -28.77 2.00
N ILE A 47 -0.03 -27.93 1.61
CA ILE A 47 -1.18 -27.51 2.43
C ILE A 47 -2.46 -27.83 1.66
N HIS A 48 -3.25 -28.78 2.16
CA HIS A 48 -4.47 -29.26 1.50
C HIS A 48 -5.68 -28.38 1.81
N GLU A 49 -5.66 -27.68 2.95
CA GLU A 49 -6.72 -26.76 3.41
C GLU A 49 -6.83 -25.48 2.56
N TYR A 50 -5.98 -25.35 1.53
CA TYR A 50 -5.96 -24.24 0.60
C TYR A 50 -7.22 -24.18 -0.28
N HIS A 51 -7.63 -25.28 -0.88
CA HIS A 51 -8.81 -25.37 -1.75
C HIS A 51 -9.26 -26.84 -1.84
N PRO A 52 -10.57 -27.15 -1.97
CA PRO A 52 -11.03 -28.54 -2.07
C PRO A 52 -10.35 -29.32 -3.21
N ASP A 53 -10.09 -28.65 -4.33
CA ASP A 53 -9.53 -29.27 -5.54
C ASP A 53 -8.03 -29.02 -5.78
N THR A 54 -7.38 -28.17 -4.98
CA THR A 54 -5.96 -27.82 -5.20
C THR A 54 -5.17 -27.73 -3.91
N VAL A 55 -3.95 -28.25 -3.96
CA VAL A 55 -2.99 -28.23 -2.85
C VAL A 55 -2.01 -27.08 -3.05
N LEU A 56 -1.78 -26.28 -2.02
CA LEU A 56 -0.76 -25.25 -2.05
C LEU A 56 0.59 -25.87 -1.69
N LYS A 57 1.52 -25.91 -2.65
CA LYS A 57 2.90 -26.39 -2.43
C LYS A 57 3.80 -25.23 -2.01
N ALA A 58 4.63 -25.46 -1.00
CA ALA A 58 5.68 -24.52 -0.63
C ALA A 58 6.91 -24.67 -1.53
N ALA A 59 7.60 -23.57 -1.80
CA ALA A 59 8.95 -23.63 -2.34
C ALA A 59 9.95 -23.87 -1.20
N ILE A 60 10.82 -24.85 -1.36
CA ILE A 60 11.87 -25.16 -0.38
C ILE A 60 13.16 -24.49 -0.87
N LYS A 61 13.64 -23.49 -0.12
CA LYS A 61 14.89 -22.80 -0.41
C LYS A 61 15.77 -22.85 0.84
N GLU A 62 16.88 -23.58 0.75
CA GLU A 62 17.78 -23.83 1.88
C GLU A 62 16.98 -24.42 3.07
N ASP A 63 16.90 -23.68 4.18
CA ASP A 63 16.20 -24.04 5.40
C ASP A 63 14.84 -23.33 5.52
N SER A 64 14.36 -22.71 4.45
CA SER A 64 13.11 -21.97 4.42
C SER A 64 12.03 -22.68 3.61
N LEU A 65 10.84 -22.79 4.20
CA LEU A 65 9.62 -23.23 3.53
C LEU A 65 8.83 -21.97 3.14
N LEU A 66 8.92 -21.58 1.87
CA LEU A 66 8.26 -20.38 1.35
C LEU A 66 6.84 -20.73 0.89
N VAL A 67 5.84 -20.22 1.61
CA VAL A 67 4.43 -20.41 1.26
C VAL A 67 3.85 -19.09 0.77
N TYR A 68 3.41 -19.06 -0.48
CA TYR A 68 2.75 -17.90 -1.08
C TYR A 68 1.25 -17.97 -0.78
N TRP A 69 0.79 -17.18 0.20
CA TRP A 69 -0.61 -17.18 0.60
C TRP A 69 -1.37 -16.04 -0.09
N PRO A 70 -2.55 -16.31 -0.69
CA PRO A 70 -3.35 -15.28 -1.33
C PRO A 70 -3.95 -14.32 -0.31
N VAL A 71 -3.92 -13.04 -0.64
CA VAL A 71 -4.38 -11.94 0.24
C VAL A 71 -5.90 -11.81 0.32
N TYR A 72 -6.62 -12.38 -0.64
CA TYR A 72 -8.08 -12.44 -0.67
C TYR A 72 -8.64 -13.57 0.18
N LYS A 73 -7.81 -14.36 0.88
CA LYS A 73 -8.28 -15.45 1.74
C LYS A 73 -7.67 -15.31 3.12
N ALA A 74 -8.51 -15.40 4.15
CA ALA A 74 -8.05 -15.47 5.52
C ALA A 74 -7.09 -16.64 5.72
N ALA A 75 -5.91 -16.33 6.27
CA ALA A 75 -5.00 -17.36 6.73
C ALA A 75 -5.64 -18.06 7.94
N PRO A 76 -5.67 -19.40 7.99
CA PRO A 76 -6.15 -20.11 9.17
C PRO A 76 -5.19 -19.90 10.34
N GLU A 77 -5.65 -20.13 11.57
CA GLU A 77 -4.74 -20.10 12.74
C GLU A 77 -3.79 -21.30 12.76
N THR A 78 -4.27 -22.45 12.28
CA THR A 78 -3.56 -23.72 12.24
C THR A 78 -3.77 -24.44 10.90
N PHE A 79 -2.86 -25.36 10.59
CA PHE A 79 -2.93 -26.21 9.39
C PHE A 79 -2.17 -27.52 9.62
N SER A 80 -2.48 -28.54 8.83
CA SER A 80 -1.84 -29.85 8.90
C SER A 80 -1.05 -30.10 7.60
N PRO A 81 0.28 -29.90 7.59
CA PRO A 81 1.07 -30.03 6.37
C PRO A 81 1.24 -31.48 5.93
N ASP A 82 1.25 -31.69 4.63
CA ASP A 82 1.71 -32.92 4.00
C ASP A 82 3.20 -32.79 3.66
N ILE A 83 4.03 -33.54 4.38
CA ILE A 83 5.49 -33.50 4.32
C ILE A 83 6.03 -34.81 3.76
N SER A 84 6.78 -34.72 2.67
CA SER A 84 7.56 -35.85 2.14
C SER A 84 9.03 -35.71 2.51
N LEU A 85 9.65 -36.82 2.92
CA LEU A 85 11.03 -36.90 3.37
C LEU A 85 11.77 -38.04 2.64
N PRO A 86 13.11 -38.02 2.63
CA PRO A 86 13.92 -39.16 2.22
C PRO A 86 13.59 -40.42 3.02
N GLU A 87 13.89 -41.59 2.45
CA GLU A 87 13.66 -42.87 3.11
C GLU A 87 14.33 -42.89 4.50
N LYS A 88 13.60 -43.38 5.51
CA LYS A 88 14.02 -43.48 6.92
C LYS A 88 14.28 -42.16 7.67
N ALA A 89 14.11 -41.00 7.03
CA ALA A 89 14.11 -39.73 7.75
C ALA A 89 12.81 -39.54 8.53
N THR A 90 12.88 -38.76 9.60
CA THR A 90 11.71 -38.39 10.42
C THR A 90 11.62 -36.88 10.57
N VAL A 91 10.42 -36.35 10.78
CA VAL A 91 10.20 -34.91 11.01
C VAL A 91 9.41 -34.69 12.29
N THR A 92 9.76 -33.64 13.02
CA THR A 92 9.02 -33.15 14.20
C THR A 92 8.68 -31.67 14.02
N PRO A 93 7.40 -31.25 14.07
CA PRO A 93 6.19 -32.08 14.16
C PRO A 93 6.01 -33.05 12.98
N ALA A 94 5.33 -34.18 13.21
CA ALA A 94 5.11 -35.18 12.16
C ALA A 94 4.17 -34.66 11.06
N SER A 95 4.29 -35.19 9.84
CA SER A 95 3.35 -34.91 8.74
C SER A 95 1.90 -35.13 9.20
N GLY A 96 0.99 -34.24 8.82
CA GLY A 96 -0.42 -34.24 9.24
C GLY A 96 -0.69 -33.72 10.66
N THR A 97 0.35 -33.33 11.42
CA THR A 97 0.15 -32.72 12.75
C THR A 97 -0.27 -31.26 12.58
N ALA A 98 -1.36 -30.87 13.24
CA ALA A 98 -1.81 -29.48 13.26
C ALA A 98 -0.76 -28.58 13.94
N VAL A 99 -0.32 -27.54 13.24
CA VAL A 99 0.68 -26.58 13.72
C VAL A 99 0.22 -25.14 13.46
N PRO A 100 0.78 -24.13 14.16
CA PRO A 100 0.46 -22.73 13.89
C PRO A 100 0.82 -22.33 12.46
N PHE A 101 -0.13 -21.71 11.74
CA PHE A 101 0.11 -21.17 10.40
C PHE A 101 0.67 -19.75 10.50
N LYS A 102 1.94 -19.63 10.91
CA LYS A 102 2.65 -18.36 11.07
C LYS A 102 4.10 -18.46 10.66
N THR A 103 4.67 -17.35 10.17
CA THR A 103 6.12 -17.26 9.93
C THR A 103 6.88 -17.58 11.22
N GLY A 104 7.90 -18.44 11.11
CA GLY A 104 8.69 -18.90 12.24
C GLY A 104 8.30 -20.28 12.79
N THR A 105 7.19 -20.90 12.33
CA THR A 105 6.89 -22.31 12.65
C THR A 105 8.03 -23.21 12.15
N ARG A 106 8.52 -24.12 12.99
CA ARG A 106 9.73 -24.93 12.73
C ARG A 106 9.41 -26.41 12.56
N PHE A 107 10.13 -27.05 11.64
CA PHE A 107 10.12 -28.49 11.41
C PHE A 107 11.54 -29.00 11.47
N THR A 108 11.81 -29.94 12.39
CA THR A 108 13.13 -30.55 12.52
C THR A 108 13.12 -31.89 11.82
N VAL A 109 13.88 -32.01 10.74
CA VAL A 109 14.12 -33.28 10.04
C VAL A 109 15.34 -33.94 10.65
N LYS A 110 15.21 -35.21 11.02
CA LYS A 110 16.27 -36.06 11.55
C LYS A 110 16.49 -37.24 10.61
N ALA A 111 17.72 -37.38 10.12
CA ALA A 111 18.15 -38.52 9.31
C ALA A 111 18.40 -39.77 10.16
N GLU A 112 18.56 -40.93 9.52
CA GLU A 112 18.86 -42.21 10.18
C GLU A 112 20.17 -42.16 10.98
N ASP A 113 21.17 -41.39 10.50
CA ASP A 113 22.47 -41.19 11.16
C ASP A 113 22.40 -40.25 12.39
N GLY A 114 21.24 -39.67 12.66
CA GLY A 114 20.99 -38.76 13.78
C GLY A 114 21.28 -37.30 13.48
N THR A 115 21.81 -36.93 12.31
CA THR A 115 21.98 -35.54 11.90
C THR A 115 20.63 -34.86 11.75
N THR A 116 20.56 -33.58 12.11
CA THR A 116 19.32 -32.81 12.10
C THR A 116 19.43 -31.56 11.24
N ARG A 117 18.28 -31.14 10.69
CA ARG A 117 18.12 -29.90 9.96
C ARG A 117 16.79 -29.27 10.31
N VAL A 118 16.78 -27.95 10.49
CA VAL A 118 15.58 -27.22 10.89
C VAL A 118 15.09 -26.41 9.70
N PHE A 119 13.86 -26.68 9.28
CA PHE A 119 13.15 -25.91 8.27
C PHE A 119 12.20 -24.92 8.96
N THR A 120 12.20 -23.67 8.51
CA THR A 120 11.36 -22.61 9.06
C THR A 120 10.34 -22.13 8.04
N LEU A 121 9.07 -22.11 8.42
CA LEU A 121 7.98 -21.56 7.61
C LEU A 121 8.15 -20.05 7.44
N LYS A 122 8.09 -19.59 6.20
CA LYS A 122 8.05 -18.18 5.82
C LYS A 122 6.83 -17.94 4.94
N LEU A 123 5.83 -17.27 5.50
CA LEU A 123 4.65 -16.87 4.78
C LEU A 123 4.96 -15.62 3.95
N ILE A 124 4.67 -15.70 2.65
CA ILE A 124 4.82 -14.60 1.70
C ILE A 124 3.43 -14.22 1.23
N TYR A 125 3.01 -13.01 1.57
CA TYR A 125 1.75 -12.44 1.09
C TYR A 125 2.07 -11.65 -0.16
N ASN A 126 1.70 -12.19 -1.31
CA ASN A 126 1.93 -11.53 -2.60
C ASN A 126 0.89 -10.43 -2.82
N GLN A 127 1.03 -9.35 -2.06
CA GLN A 127 0.18 -8.17 -2.17
C GLN A 127 0.94 -7.05 -2.86
N ALA A 128 0.39 -6.57 -3.97
CA ALA A 128 0.84 -5.35 -4.61
C ALA A 128 0.57 -4.14 -3.68
N PRO A 129 1.34 -3.05 -3.80
CA PRO A 129 0.99 -1.80 -3.14
C PRO A 129 -0.39 -1.32 -3.62
N LEU A 130 -1.15 -0.71 -2.73
CA LEU A 130 -2.38 -0.03 -3.14
C LEU A 130 -2.01 1.17 -4.02
N GLN A 131 -2.80 1.39 -5.06
CA GLN A 131 -2.62 2.54 -5.95
C GLN A 131 -3.85 3.41 -5.88
N TYR A 132 -3.74 4.49 -5.14
CA TYR A 132 -4.81 5.46 -5.13
C TYR A 132 -4.75 6.31 -6.40
N VAL A 133 -5.87 6.43 -7.10
CA VAL A 133 -6.00 7.26 -8.29
C VAL A 133 -7.30 8.06 -8.20
N ASN A 134 -7.17 9.40 -8.14
CA ASN A 134 -8.23 10.43 -8.12
C ASN A 134 -9.13 10.52 -6.87
N PRO A 135 -9.74 11.69 -6.57
CA PRO A 135 -9.31 13.10 -6.69
C PRO A 135 -8.66 13.61 -5.37
N ASN A 136 -8.12 14.84 -5.37
CA ASN A 136 -7.62 15.51 -4.14
C ASN A 136 -8.72 16.26 -3.37
N THR A 137 -9.93 16.36 -3.93
CA THR A 137 -11.11 16.98 -3.29
C THR A 137 -12.33 16.09 -3.47
N VAL A 138 -13.06 15.84 -2.38
CA VAL A 138 -14.27 15.01 -2.37
C VAL A 138 -15.42 15.70 -1.65
N THR A 139 -16.62 15.47 -2.16
CA THR A 139 -17.87 15.99 -1.58
C THR A 139 -18.48 14.96 -0.63
N LEU A 140 -19.06 15.43 0.48
CA LEU A 140 -19.84 14.59 1.40
C LEU A 140 -20.98 13.89 0.63
N GLY A 141 -21.23 12.62 0.93
CA GLY A 141 -22.30 11.82 0.34
C GLY A 141 -22.01 11.27 -1.07
N TYR A 142 -20.97 11.75 -1.74
CA TYR A 142 -20.62 11.32 -3.08
C TYR A 142 -19.82 10.00 -3.09
N PRO A 143 -19.94 9.19 -4.16
CA PRO A 143 -19.14 7.99 -4.32
C PRO A 143 -17.64 8.29 -4.37
N PHE A 144 -16.87 7.44 -3.70
CA PHE A 144 -15.42 7.49 -3.62
C PHE A 144 -14.84 6.12 -3.95
N ASN A 145 -13.74 6.10 -4.70
CA ASN A 145 -13.13 4.89 -5.21
C ASN A 145 -11.65 4.86 -4.88
N ILE A 146 -11.20 3.76 -4.32
CA ILE A 146 -9.79 3.44 -4.15
C ILE A 146 -9.48 2.30 -5.12
N TYR A 147 -8.50 2.49 -5.99
CA TYR A 147 -8.07 1.49 -6.94
C TYR A 147 -6.86 0.71 -6.42
N GLY A 148 -6.57 -0.42 -7.04
CA GLY A 148 -5.41 -1.24 -6.69
C GLY A 148 -5.39 -2.55 -7.43
N GLN A 149 -4.48 -3.43 -7.02
CA GLN A 149 -4.45 -4.82 -7.46
C GLN A 149 -4.50 -5.72 -6.22
N PHE A 150 -5.23 -6.83 -6.32
CA PHE A 150 -5.39 -7.83 -5.26
C PHE A 150 -5.98 -7.27 -3.95
N VAL A 151 -6.99 -6.41 -4.07
CA VAL A 151 -7.75 -5.92 -2.90
C VAL A 151 -8.35 -7.13 -2.15
N ALA A 152 -7.98 -7.26 -0.87
CA ALA A 152 -8.47 -8.31 0.02
C ALA A 152 -9.99 -8.22 0.28
N ASP A 153 -10.58 -9.29 0.82
CA ASP A 153 -12.00 -9.35 1.19
C ASP A 153 -12.45 -8.14 2.05
N PRO A 154 -13.75 -7.78 2.04
CA PRO A 154 -14.28 -6.67 2.84
C PRO A 154 -13.90 -6.74 4.32
N GLY A 155 -13.88 -7.93 4.93
CA GLY A 155 -13.53 -8.12 6.34
C GLY A 155 -12.06 -7.82 6.68
N MET A 156 -11.19 -7.79 5.68
CA MET A 156 -9.77 -7.42 5.82
C MET A 156 -9.46 -6.03 5.30
N THR A 157 -10.49 -5.29 4.90
CA THR A 157 -10.36 -3.95 4.35
C THR A 157 -10.92 -2.94 5.34
N THR A 158 -10.16 -1.89 5.61
CA THR A 158 -10.59 -0.77 6.43
C THR A 158 -9.91 0.49 5.91
N VAL A 159 -10.68 1.55 5.72
CA VAL A 159 -10.16 2.85 5.30
C VAL A 159 -10.34 3.80 6.48
N TRP A 160 -9.34 4.62 6.73
CA TRP A 160 -9.40 5.72 7.69
C TRP A 160 -9.12 7.03 6.98
N PHE A 161 -9.96 8.02 7.25
CA PHE A 161 -9.63 9.41 7.02
C PHE A 161 -9.13 9.99 8.32
N GLU A 162 -7.86 10.37 8.36
CA GLU A 162 -7.23 10.96 9.54
C GLU A 162 -6.98 12.43 9.27
N ARG A 163 -7.59 13.31 10.07
CA ARG A 163 -7.46 14.76 9.89
C ARG A 163 -6.01 15.17 10.16
N LEU A 164 -5.46 16.09 9.37
CA LEU A 164 -4.03 16.41 9.44
C LEU A 164 -3.58 17.04 10.75
N ASP A 165 -4.49 17.72 11.46
CA ASP A 165 -4.25 18.27 12.80
C ASP A 165 -4.31 17.20 13.91
N GLY A 166 -4.70 15.96 13.57
CA GLY A 166 -4.82 14.84 14.49
C GLY A 166 -6.07 14.84 15.36
N ALA A 167 -7.00 15.76 15.14
CA ALA A 167 -8.18 15.91 16.01
C ALA A 167 -9.28 14.89 15.70
N ASP A 168 -9.38 14.40 14.46
CA ASP A 168 -10.41 13.45 14.04
C ASP A 168 -9.84 12.27 13.26
N THR A 169 -10.48 11.11 13.43
CA THR A 169 -10.27 9.92 12.59
C THR A 169 -11.60 9.27 12.28
N VAL A 170 -11.94 9.20 11.00
CA VAL A 170 -13.17 8.58 10.52
C VAL A 170 -12.85 7.20 9.97
N THR A 171 -13.49 6.16 10.51
CA THR A 171 -13.32 4.77 10.04
C THR A 171 -14.41 4.41 9.05
N ILE A 172 -14.01 3.92 7.88
CA ILE A 172 -14.89 3.34 6.87
C ILE A 172 -14.67 1.83 6.84
N SER A 173 -15.71 1.11 7.26
CA SER A 173 -15.76 -0.36 7.26
C SER A 173 -16.96 -0.92 6.49
N SER A 174 -17.82 -0.05 5.96
CA SER A 174 -18.95 -0.42 5.10
C SER A 174 -18.66 0.02 3.68
N PHE A 175 -18.62 -0.94 2.77
CA PHE A 175 -18.28 -0.71 1.36
C PHE A 175 -19.45 -1.10 0.48
N GLN A 176 -19.75 -0.28 -0.52
CA GLN A 176 -20.73 -0.59 -1.55
C GLN A 176 -20.21 -1.68 -2.48
N ARG A 177 -18.90 -1.69 -2.75
CA ARG A 177 -18.24 -2.66 -3.63
C ARG A 177 -16.80 -2.89 -3.22
N VAL A 178 -16.39 -4.15 -3.15
CA VAL A 178 -14.99 -4.56 -3.02
C VAL A 178 -14.74 -5.63 -4.08
N THR A 179 -13.84 -5.35 -5.02
CA THR A 179 -13.37 -6.31 -6.03
C THR A 179 -11.87 -6.39 -5.97
N ALA A 180 -11.26 -7.37 -6.65
CA ALA A 180 -9.81 -7.52 -6.73
C ALA A 180 -9.04 -6.25 -7.18
N THR A 181 -9.72 -5.24 -7.74
CA THR A 181 -9.09 -4.01 -8.25
C THR A 181 -9.65 -2.71 -7.67
N GLN A 182 -10.68 -2.76 -6.82
CA GLN A 182 -11.38 -1.55 -6.39
C GLN A 182 -12.09 -1.71 -5.05
N ILE A 183 -12.07 -0.64 -4.25
CA ILE A 183 -12.94 -0.42 -3.09
C ILE A 183 -13.81 0.80 -3.40
N SER A 184 -15.12 0.70 -3.22
CA SER A 184 -16.09 1.78 -3.43
C SER A 184 -16.96 2.00 -2.20
N PHE A 185 -17.15 3.25 -1.80
CA PHE A 185 -18.03 3.68 -0.72
C PHE A 185 -18.45 5.14 -0.93
N ASN A 186 -19.51 5.60 -0.26
CA ASN A 186 -19.82 7.03 -0.22
C ASN A 186 -19.05 7.71 0.91
N ILE A 187 -18.56 8.93 0.67
CA ILE A 187 -18.02 9.77 1.74
C ILE A 187 -19.11 10.00 2.79
N PRO A 188 -18.89 9.69 4.09
CA PRO A 188 -19.88 9.93 5.13
C PRO A 188 -20.28 11.40 5.23
N ASP A 189 -21.58 11.68 5.42
CA ASP A 189 -22.12 13.05 5.46
C ASP A 189 -21.77 13.83 6.73
N ASN A 190 -21.23 13.15 7.74
CA ASN A 190 -20.93 13.71 9.06
C ASN A 190 -19.43 13.99 9.29
N ILE A 191 -18.59 13.87 8.25
CA ILE A 191 -17.17 14.22 8.35
C ILE A 191 -17.04 15.74 8.42
N THR A 192 -16.30 16.24 9.41
CA THR A 192 -15.93 17.66 9.48
C THR A 192 -15.09 18.04 8.26
N PRO A 193 -15.52 19.03 7.45
CA PRO A 193 -14.75 19.40 6.27
C PRO A 193 -13.34 19.89 6.65
N ASP A 194 -12.30 19.23 6.14
CA ASP A 194 -10.89 19.62 6.34
C ASP A 194 -9.96 18.85 5.37
N LEU A 195 -8.65 18.98 5.58
CA LEU A 195 -7.62 18.13 4.99
C LEU A 195 -7.41 16.86 5.82
N TYR A 196 -7.39 15.74 5.12
CA TYR A 196 -7.21 14.41 5.68
C TYR A 196 -6.09 13.67 4.95
N ARG A 197 -5.44 12.74 5.63
CA ARG A 197 -4.69 11.67 4.98
C ARG A 197 -5.52 10.39 4.97
N ILE A 198 -5.35 9.57 3.95
CA ILE A 198 -6.04 8.29 3.86
C ILE A 198 -5.08 7.20 4.32
N ARG A 199 -5.45 6.50 5.40
CA ARG A 199 -4.79 5.26 5.80
C ARG A 199 -5.67 4.09 5.40
N ILE A 200 -5.09 3.05 4.81
CA ILE A 200 -5.84 1.90 4.33
C ILE A 200 -5.18 0.65 4.88
N ARG A 201 -5.96 -0.16 5.60
CA ARG A 201 -5.65 -1.57 5.82
C ARG A 201 -6.33 -2.34 4.73
N ASN A 202 -5.57 -3.07 3.93
CA ASN A 202 -6.11 -4.03 2.99
C ASN A 202 -5.33 -5.32 3.17
N GLY A 203 -6.02 -6.39 3.55
CA GLY A 203 -5.35 -7.64 3.89
C GLY A 203 -4.37 -7.40 5.05
N TRP A 204 -3.09 -7.59 4.76
CA TRP A 204 -2.03 -7.62 5.76
C TRP A 204 -1.17 -6.36 5.75
N ARG A 205 -1.38 -5.50 4.75
CA ARG A 205 -0.73 -4.20 4.65
C ARG A 205 -1.60 -3.14 5.29
N THR A 206 -0.97 -2.22 6.00
CA THR A 206 -1.56 -0.95 6.42
C THR A 206 -0.62 0.14 5.93
N GLU A 207 -1.09 0.95 5.00
CA GLU A 207 -0.29 1.97 4.31
C GLU A 207 -1.08 3.27 4.20
N TYR A 208 -0.39 4.38 3.98
CA TYR A 208 -1.02 5.64 3.59
C TYR A 208 -1.15 5.70 2.07
N SER A 209 -2.22 6.31 1.58
CA SER A 209 -2.40 6.56 0.14
C SER A 209 -1.27 7.44 -0.39
N ASN A 210 -0.68 7.06 -1.52
CA ASN A 210 0.34 7.85 -2.22
C ASN A 210 -0.27 8.94 -3.11
N ILE A 211 -1.13 9.81 -2.57
CA ILE A 211 -1.65 10.96 -3.32
C ILE A 211 -0.54 11.99 -3.54
N GLU A 212 -0.57 12.68 -4.68
CA GLU A 212 0.46 13.63 -5.13
C GLU A 212 0.83 14.68 -4.06
N LEU A 213 -0.11 15.00 -3.17
CA LEU A 213 0.05 15.99 -2.11
C LEU A 213 0.05 15.40 -0.70
N ASP A 214 -0.07 14.07 -0.55
CA ASP A 214 -0.31 13.36 0.71
C ASP A 214 -1.52 13.86 1.53
N THR A 215 -2.41 14.66 0.91
CA THR A 215 -3.59 15.26 1.54
C THR A 215 -4.84 15.24 0.65
N LEU A 216 -5.98 14.83 1.22
CA LEU A 216 -7.32 14.80 0.64
C LEU A 216 -8.19 15.88 1.30
N GLN A 217 -8.77 16.77 0.51
CA GLN A 217 -9.76 17.75 0.95
C GLN A 217 -11.14 17.08 0.99
N ILE A 218 -11.72 16.92 2.19
CA ILE A 218 -13.04 16.28 2.37
C ILE A 218 -14.10 17.33 2.68
N GLY A 219 -15.26 17.18 2.06
CA GLY A 219 -16.48 17.94 2.35
C GLY A 219 -16.51 19.35 1.78
N TYR A 220 -15.77 19.56 0.70
CA TYR A 220 -15.71 20.82 0.00
C TYR A 220 -16.14 20.68 -1.46
N SER A 221 -16.76 21.73 -1.95
CA SER A 221 -17.06 21.92 -3.37
C SER A 221 -15.88 22.62 -4.07
N THR A 222 -15.96 22.70 -5.40
CA THR A 222 -15.00 23.45 -6.21
C THR A 222 -14.99 24.93 -5.82
N LEU A 223 -13.81 25.55 -5.84
CA LEU A 223 -13.64 26.99 -5.69
C LEU A 223 -14.50 27.72 -6.73
N ASP A 224 -15.21 28.76 -6.28
CA ASP A 224 -16.04 29.58 -7.16
C ASP A 224 -15.82 31.07 -6.91
N LEU A 225 -15.58 31.81 -7.99
CA LEU A 225 -15.49 33.27 -8.03
C LEU A 225 -16.55 33.80 -9.00
N PRO A 226 -17.77 34.09 -8.52
CA PRO A 226 -18.80 34.63 -9.38
C PRO A 226 -18.42 36.01 -9.92
N GLU A 227 -19.09 36.39 -11.01
CA GLU A 227 -18.99 37.74 -11.55
C GLU A 227 -19.24 38.79 -10.45
N PRO A 228 -18.39 39.83 -10.33
CA PRO A 228 -18.62 40.92 -9.39
C PRO A 228 -19.99 41.58 -9.60
N PRO A 229 -20.74 41.89 -8.53
CA PRO A 229 -22.06 42.51 -8.67
C PRO A 229 -21.99 43.92 -9.27
N ALA A 230 -20.88 44.63 -9.04
CA ALA A 230 -20.59 45.96 -9.58
C ALA A 230 -19.21 45.99 -10.25
N GLU A 231 -18.96 47.01 -11.06
CA GLU A 231 -17.64 47.26 -11.63
C GLU A 231 -16.60 47.54 -10.51
N ILE A 232 -15.43 46.96 -10.65
CA ILE A 232 -14.26 47.14 -9.80
C ILE A 232 -13.24 47.92 -10.62
N THR A 233 -13.10 49.22 -10.34
CA THR A 233 -12.02 50.03 -10.92
C THR A 233 -10.82 49.98 -9.98
N VAL A 234 -9.68 49.52 -10.50
CA VAL A 234 -8.44 49.33 -9.74
C VAL A 234 -7.28 50.02 -10.45
N LYS A 235 -6.43 50.72 -9.68
CA LYS A 235 -5.24 51.39 -10.22
C LYS A 235 -4.06 50.44 -10.28
N ARG A 236 -3.14 50.68 -11.20
CA ARG A 236 -1.81 50.05 -11.22
C ARG A 236 -1.12 50.20 -9.86
N GLY A 237 -0.41 49.15 -9.45
CA GLY A 237 0.30 49.12 -8.16
C GLY A 237 -0.60 49.05 -6.93
N THR A 238 -1.91 48.81 -7.09
CA THR A 238 -2.86 48.67 -5.98
C THR A 238 -3.51 47.29 -5.98
N GLU A 239 -4.29 47.02 -4.93
CA GLU A 239 -4.99 45.75 -4.76
C GLU A 239 -6.49 45.87 -5.03
N PHE A 240 -7.11 44.74 -5.40
CA PHE A 240 -8.56 44.60 -5.44
C PHE A 240 -8.98 43.25 -4.87
N THR A 241 -10.23 43.16 -4.41
CA THR A 241 -10.79 41.94 -3.81
C THR A 241 -12.01 41.47 -4.58
N VAL A 242 -12.07 40.16 -4.83
CA VAL A 242 -13.23 39.48 -5.42
C VAL A 242 -13.83 38.56 -4.37
N ASN A 243 -15.15 38.60 -4.23
CA ASN A 243 -15.88 37.69 -3.36
C ASN A 243 -16.13 36.36 -4.08
N GLY A 244 -16.20 35.28 -3.31
CA GLY A 244 -16.51 33.97 -3.83
C GLY A 244 -16.87 32.97 -2.74
N THR A 245 -16.75 31.69 -3.06
CA THR A 245 -17.05 30.60 -2.14
C THR A 245 -16.05 29.46 -2.29
N ASN A 246 -15.91 28.66 -1.23
CA ASN A 246 -15.03 27.49 -1.18
C ASN A 246 -13.55 27.84 -1.47
N ILE A 247 -13.12 29.04 -1.10
CA ILE A 247 -11.75 29.52 -1.29
C ILE A 247 -10.90 29.02 -0.12
N ARG A 248 -10.48 27.76 -0.18
CA ARG A 248 -9.69 27.13 0.89
C ARG A 248 -8.48 26.39 0.34
N PHE A 249 -7.46 26.25 1.18
CA PHE A 249 -6.24 25.50 0.90
C PHE A 249 -5.53 25.92 -0.40
N LEU A 250 -5.65 27.20 -0.81
CA LEU A 250 -4.95 27.72 -1.97
C LEU A 250 -3.44 27.59 -1.75
N ARG A 251 -2.81 26.74 -2.55
CA ARG A 251 -1.35 26.63 -2.63
C ARG A 251 -0.89 27.27 -3.94
N GLY A 252 -0.93 28.59 -3.95
CA GLY A 252 -0.57 29.41 -5.10
C GLY A 252 -0.72 30.88 -4.72
N ASN A 253 0.25 31.70 -5.11
CA ASN A 253 0.23 33.14 -4.90
C ASN A 253 0.12 33.90 -6.22
N LYS A 254 -0.23 33.21 -7.31
CA LYS A 254 -0.35 33.80 -8.65
C LYS A 254 -1.73 33.56 -9.22
N ALA A 255 -2.19 34.50 -10.02
CA ALA A 255 -3.36 34.41 -10.89
C ALA A 255 -3.01 35.04 -12.24
N ILE A 256 -3.88 34.90 -13.24
CA ILE A 256 -3.78 35.59 -14.52
C ILE A 256 -5.04 36.42 -14.76
N LEU A 257 -4.83 37.68 -15.07
CA LEU A 257 -5.86 38.58 -15.56
C LEU A 257 -5.85 38.54 -17.10
N ILE A 258 -7.02 38.37 -17.72
CA ILE A 258 -7.12 38.26 -19.19
C ILE A 258 -8.12 39.30 -19.69
N GLY A 259 -7.70 40.11 -20.67
CA GLY A 259 -8.55 41.04 -21.39
C GLY A 259 -8.54 40.76 -22.90
N PHE A 260 -9.46 41.40 -23.62
CA PHE A 260 -9.49 41.39 -25.08
C PHE A 260 -8.80 42.62 -25.66
N LYS A 261 -8.10 42.43 -26.77
CA LYS A 261 -7.50 43.50 -27.59
C LYS A 261 -8.49 43.96 -28.65
N GLU A 262 -8.29 45.16 -29.18
CA GLU A 262 -9.12 45.72 -30.26
C GLU A 262 -9.05 44.90 -31.56
N ASP A 263 -7.96 44.18 -31.80
CA ASP A 263 -7.78 43.29 -32.96
C ASP A 263 -8.47 41.93 -32.80
N GLY A 264 -9.22 41.72 -31.72
CA GLY A 264 -9.90 40.46 -31.40
C GLY A 264 -9.00 39.41 -30.74
N GLY A 265 -7.73 39.71 -30.51
CA GLY A 265 -6.82 38.85 -29.74
C GLY A 265 -7.03 38.94 -28.23
N THR A 266 -6.39 38.05 -27.47
CA THR A 266 -6.33 38.15 -26.01
C THR A 266 -5.00 38.76 -25.56
N GLN A 267 -5.05 39.43 -24.41
CA GLN A 267 -3.88 39.83 -23.65
C GLN A 267 -4.01 39.30 -22.23
N SER A 268 -2.92 38.84 -21.65
CA SER A 268 -2.91 38.28 -20.30
C SER A 268 -1.72 38.78 -19.51
N GLN A 269 -1.92 38.88 -18.20
CA GLN A 269 -0.86 39.25 -17.27
C GLN A 269 -0.96 38.44 -15.99
N VAL A 270 0.18 37.99 -15.50
CA VAL A 270 0.30 37.37 -14.18
C VAL A 270 0.18 38.42 -13.09
N ILE A 271 -0.71 38.18 -12.14
CA ILE A 271 -0.92 39.00 -10.94
C ILE A 271 -0.67 38.16 -9.69
N ASP A 272 -0.48 38.84 -8.55
CA ASP A 272 -0.26 38.18 -7.26
C ASP A 272 -1.57 38.02 -6.49
N VAL A 273 -1.76 36.87 -5.85
CA VAL A 273 -2.78 36.65 -4.81
C VAL A 273 -2.12 36.98 -3.48
N THR A 274 -2.51 38.09 -2.86
CA THR A 274 -1.85 38.62 -1.66
C THR A 274 -2.53 38.17 -0.37
N ALA A 275 -3.84 37.93 -0.42
CA ALA A 275 -4.61 37.39 0.69
C ALA A 275 -5.83 36.61 0.21
N HIS A 276 -6.34 35.73 1.07
CA HIS A 276 -7.63 35.09 0.86
C HIS A 276 -8.29 34.75 2.19
N THR A 277 -9.61 34.72 2.16
CA THR A 277 -10.47 34.11 3.18
C THR A 277 -11.29 33.00 2.50
N GLU A 278 -12.17 32.33 3.24
CA GLU A 278 -13.05 31.32 2.65
C GLU A 278 -14.04 31.88 1.61
N THR A 279 -14.27 33.20 1.64
CA THR A 279 -15.28 33.88 0.83
C THR A 279 -14.74 35.07 0.04
N SER A 280 -13.43 35.32 0.07
CA SER A 280 -12.81 36.38 -0.73
C SER A 280 -11.36 36.08 -1.11
N MET A 281 -10.91 36.63 -2.24
CA MET A 281 -9.50 36.69 -2.63
C MET A 281 -9.10 38.12 -2.97
N THR A 282 -7.93 38.51 -2.49
CA THR A 282 -7.30 39.80 -2.77
C THR A 282 -6.12 39.60 -3.70
N PHE A 283 -6.05 40.45 -4.72
CA PHE A 283 -5.06 40.41 -5.77
C PHE A 283 -4.34 41.74 -5.88
N SER A 284 -3.03 41.70 -6.15
CA SER A 284 -2.22 42.89 -6.42
C SER A 284 -2.01 43.07 -7.91
N ILE A 285 -2.31 44.27 -8.41
CA ILE A 285 -2.08 44.69 -9.79
C ILE A 285 -0.66 45.26 -9.91
N PRO A 286 0.21 44.70 -10.78
CA PRO A 286 1.55 45.24 -11.03
C PRO A 286 1.54 46.70 -11.49
N ALA A 287 2.63 47.44 -11.25
CA ALA A 287 2.74 48.85 -11.67
C ALA A 287 2.76 49.02 -13.21
N ASP A 288 3.19 47.98 -13.93
CA ASP A 288 3.23 47.90 -15.38
C ASP A 288 2.00 47.19 -15.97
N ALA A 289 0.90 47.10 -15.22
CA ALA A 289 -0.21 46.24 -15.58
C ALA A 289 -0.95 46.64 -16.86
N LEU A 290 -1.54 45.66 -17.56
CA LEU A 290 -2.37 45.93 -18.73
C LEU A 290 -3.56 46.81 -18.34
N LEU A 291 -3.82 47.88 -19.11
CA LEU A 291 -4.95 48.77 -18.88
C LEU A 291 -6.22 48.23 -19.54
N GLY A 292 -7.36 48.68 -19.04
CA GLY A 292 -8.66 48.47 -19.64
C GLY A 292 -9.47 47.39 -18.94
N LYS A 293 -10.44 46.86 -19.68
CA LYS A 293 -11.44 45.90 -19.19
C LYS A 293 -10.92 44.47 -19.23
N MET A 294 -11.15 43.73 -18.16
CA MET A 294 -10.66 42.37 -17.98
C MET A 294 -11.83 41.39 -18.00
N ALA A 295 -11.80 40.50 -18.98
CA ALA A 295 -12.86 39.55 -19.27
C ALA A 295 -12.80 38.29 -18.40
N PHE A 296 -11.59 37.86 -18.03
CA PHE A 296 -11.41 36.68 -17.19
C PHE A 296 -10.41 36.90 -16.06
N LEU A 297 -10.63 36.15 -14.99
CA LEU A 297 -9.66 35.91 -13.93
C LEU A 297 -9.37 34.41 -13.85
N GLN A 298 -8.12 34.04 -14.04
CA GLN A 298 -7.67 32.66 -13.93
C GLN A 298 -6.87 32.46 -12.64
N VAL A 299 -7.29 31.52 -11.79
CA VAL A 299 -6.65 31.23 -10.51
C VAL A 299 -6.01 29.86 -10.53
N PHE A 300 -4.76 29.79 -10.05
CA PHE A 300 -4.03 28.55 -9.93
C PHE A 300 -4.23 27.93 -8.55
N SER A 301 -4.68 26.68 -8.48
CA SER A 301 -4.78 25.94 -7.22
C SER A 301 -4.11 24.58 -7.33
N HIS A 302 -2.94 24.43 -6.70
CA HIS A 302 -2.20 23.17 -6.69
C HIS A 302 -2.84 22.11 -5.79
N THR A 303 -3.86 22.44 -4.98
CA THR A 303 -4.55 21.47 -4.11
C THR A 303 -5.68 20.72 -4.79
N ILE A 304 -6.10 21.13 -5.99
CA ILE A 304 -7.16 20.48 -6.75
C ILE A 304 -6.57 19.98 -8.09
N PRO A 305 -6.77 18.72 -8.52
CA PRO A 305 -6.17 18.23 -9.75
C PRO A 305 -6.76 19.01 -10.95
N GLY A 306 -5.89 19.51 -11.83
CA GLY A 306 -6.29 20.35 -12.97
C GLY A 306 -6.35 21.85 -12.68
N GLY A 307 -5.60 22.30 -11.67
CA GLY A 307 -5.62 23.59 -10.97
C GLY A 307 -5.51 24.91 -11.75
N ASN A 308 -6.25 25.07 -12.83
CA ASN A 308 -6.44 26.31 -13.58
C ASN A 308 -7.95 26.60 -13.64
N TYR A 309 -8.44 27.45 -12.76
CA TYR A 309 -9.85 27.87 -12.78
C TYR A 309 -9.97 29.20 -13.48
N GLN A 310 -10.66 29.23 -14.62
CA GLN A 310 -10.92 30.48 -15.35
C GLN A 310 -12.36 30.92 -15.11
N TYR A 311 -12.52 32.09 -14.54
CA TYR A 311 -13.79 32.69 -14.19
C TYR A 311 -14.09 33.85 -15.14
N TRP A 312 -15.30 33.86 -15.70
CA TRP A 312 -15.77 34.98 -16.51
C TRP A 312 -16.12 36.16 -15.61
N MET A 313 -15.42 37.28 -15.81
CA MET A 313 -15.58 38.50 -15.05
C MET A 313 -16.42 39.54 -15.78
N ASN A 314 -16.88 39.24 -17.00
CA ASN A 314 -17.79 40.07 -17.78
C ASN A 314 -17.34 41.54 -17.89
N ASP A 315 -16.02 41.74 -18.06
CA ASP A 315 -15.39 43.06 -18.16
C ASP A 315 -15.59 43.98 -16.93
N LYS A 316 -15.99 43.42 -15.79
CA LYS A 316 -16.26 44.18 -14.54
C LYS A 316 -15.00 44.62 -13.82
N ILE A 317 -13.84 44.02 -14.09
CA ILE A 317 -12.57 44.46 -13.51
C ILE A 317 -11.91 45.41 -14.52
N ILE A 318 -11.71 46.66 -14.12
CA ILE A 318 -11.17 47.72 -14.97
C ILE A 318 -9.86 48.22 -14.36
N VAL A 319 -8.76 47.97 -15.06
CA VAL A 319 -7.43 48.44 -14.65
C VAL A 319 -7.17 49.81 -15.24
N THR A 320 -6.84 50.77 -14.39
CA THR A 320 -6.51 52.15 -14.76
C THR A 320 -5.08 52.51 -14.35
N GLU A 321 -4.60 53.65 -14.86
CA GLU A 321 -3.39 54.29 -14.37
C GLU A 321 -3.46 54.60 -12.86
#